data_AF-A0A934BWX3-F1
#
_entry.id   AF-A0A934BWX3-F1
#
_cell.length_a   1.000
_cell.length_b   1.000
_cell.length_c   1.000
_cell.angle_alpha   90.00
_cell.angle_beta   90.00
_cell.angle_gamma   90.00
#
_symmetry.space_group_name_H-M   'P 1'
#
loop_
_entity.id
_entity.type
_entity.pdbx_description
1 polymer ?
#
loop_
_entity_poly.entity_id
_entity_poly.type
_entity_poly.pdbx_seq_one_letter_code
_entity_poly.pdbx_strand_id
1 'polypeptide(L)'
;MNLCAIGRPIFHAATCCLLASAAALAAAGATPRIRLEEFRIEPVELQLGNAFVVRARAVADGVKVGSFLLRTAGEVKKKQTPPGFPIFSNGLAYVAEKGKYHLKDNGELDRDPRAGVFAIEISTRGWKEGTNTFTFFASSRPAPGPFVAARHDFAVVVKGDRVFLEDLGDAAIAASRAITGFNVEPTTIEAGQTITVPVELRGASVAGLQLTNPYYIAERDTLPGFRYDAAKKKSFLTVERKPDAGSIALQLDTRGWPPGVHHIVADAVGRSSRRVDYRNFAIKVRGPRDRFRVTVEPSQPFGPGTHFERFLQLRDGTLLCADKLSTDGGRTWQGATGGFGVGGLHLKDGRVLGLAYRCLPIEGREGWYAADQFVSTDNGRRFSKSAVEFHVPQAKAAMGHGPHKGPLFMRSIIERGDGSLAAFMAGWFKGDDALCPYDRGRPYSRSYVCESGDGGRTWRYVTTIGYEQIGSEGYNEGSMRRLPNGEWLAVMRTGNANDLNCQDNPIMWSVSGDEGRTWSKPARTGLQGAFPGLAVLPDGVVVMCYGRPGAMIAFSTDGGRTWTDSTCVDATPGSGYADVVSVGPGELLVGFGAQNYLDPKTGERDSMLRLARVRYEKQAGTP
;
A
#
# COMPACT_ATOMS: atom_id res chain seq x y z
N MET A 1 41.46 -37.37 -23.86
CA MET A 1 42.14 -38.06 -24.98
C MET A 1 41.06 -38.90 -25.67
N ASN A 2 40.41 -38.36 -26.71
CA ASN A 2 40.68 -38.56 -28.16
C ASN A 2 39.72 -39.65 -28.69
N LEU A 3 38.95 -39.52 -29.79
CA LEU A 3 39.06 -38.72 -31.02
C LEU A 3 37.71 -38.64 -31.77
N CYS A 4 37.60 -37.66 -32.68
CA CYS A 4 36.48 -37.23 -33.55
C CYS A 4 35.97 -38.19 -34.65
N ALA A 5 34.72 -37.95 -35.10
CA ALA A 5 34.23 -38.02 -36.51
C ALA A 5 32.88 -37.23 -36.60
N ILE A 6 32.76 -36.04 -37.24
CA ILE A 6 32.46 -35.70 -38.67
C ILE A 6 31.25 -36.50 -39.24
N GLY A 7 30.17 -35.97 -39.83
CA GLY A 7 29.76 -34.63 -40.31
C GLY A 7 28.33 -34.68 -40.93
N ARG A 8 27.74 -33.53 -41.28
CA ARG A 8 26.50 -33.36 -42.10
C ARG A 8 26.85 -33.17 -43.59
N PRO A 9 25.96 -33.48 -44.57
CA PRO A 9 25.21 -32.44 -45.33
C PRO A 9 23.82 -32.89 -45.91
N ILE A 10 22.75 -32.05 -45.96
CA ILE A 10 22.21 -31.13 -47.03
C ILE A 10 20.96 -31.65 -47.81
N PHE A 11 19.87 -30.86 -47.70
CA PHE A 11 18.70 -30.52 -48.55
C PHE A 11 18.22 -31.33 -49.76
N HIS A 12 16.88 -31.46 -49.88
CA HIS A 12 16.09 -31.21 -51.10
C HIS A 12 14.76 -30.50 -50.80
N ALA A 13 14.40 -29.56 -51.66
CA ALA A 13 13.24 -28.68 -51.57
C ALA A 13 12.06 -29.19 -52.41
N ALA A 14 10.83 -28.86 -52.02
CA ALA A 14 9.69 -28.77 -52.94
C ALA A 14 8.75 -27.64 -52.49
N THR A 15 8.56 -26.70 -53.40
CA THR A 15 7.76 -25.47 -53.30
C THR A 15 6.37 -25.74 -53.85
N CYS A 16 5.29 -25.30 -53.18
CA CYS A 16 4.05 -24.91 -53.87
C CYS A 16 3.16 -23.95 -53.03
N CYS A 17 2.99 -22.76 -53.61
CA CYS A 17 2.06 -21.63 -53.47
C CYS A 17 0.84 -21.66 -52.50
N LEU A 18 0.82 -20.66 -51.62
CA LEU A 18 -0.13 -19.51 -51.55
C LEU A 18 -1.60 -19.71 -52.01
N LEU A 19 -2.56 -19.59 -51.07
CA LEU A 19 -3.52 -18.45 -50.96
C LEU A 19 -4.60 -18.68 -49.89
N ALA A 20 -4.71 -17.68 -49.00
CA ALA A 20 -5.89 -17.17 -48.29
C ALA A 20 -6.94 -18.14 -47.67
N SER A 21 -6.95 -18.18 -46.33
CA SER A 21 -8.20 -18.09 -45.56
C SER A 21 -8.00 -17.17 -44.35
N ALA A 22 -8.25 -15.88 -44.58
CA ALA A 22 -8.63 -14.95 -43.52
C ALA A 22 -10.01 -15.39 -42.99
N ALA A 23 -10.04 -16.31 -42.02
CA ALA A 23 -11.18 -16.57 -41.13
C ALA A 23 -10.82 -17.67 -40.11
N ALA A 24 -10.01 -17.34 -39.11
CA ALA A 24 -10.02 -18.02 -37.81
C ALA A 24 -9.38 -17.15 -36.71
N LEU A 25 -9.74 -15.87 -36.63
CA LEU A 25 -9.93 -15.26 -35.31
C LEU A 25 -11.23 -15.85 -34.76
N ALA A 26 -11.12 -16.92 -33.97
CA ALA A 26 -12.21 -17.46 -33.19
C ALA A 26 -11.76 -17.60 -31.73
N ALA A 27 -12.15 -16.60 -30.95
CA ALA A 27 -12.32 -16.57 -29.50
C ALA A 27 -11.31 -17.32 -28.62
N ALA A 28 -10.45 -16.57 -27.92
CA ALA A 28 -9.95 -16.97 -26.62
C ALA A 28 -11.16 -17.33 -25.74
N GLY A 29 -11.32 -18.62 -25.39
CA GLY A 29 -12.41 -19.09 -24.54
C GLY A 29 -12.37 -18.36 -23.19
N ALA A 30 -13.45 -17.66 -22.85
CA ALA A 30 -13.55 -16.87 -21.63
C ALA A 30 -13.22 -17.72 -20.38
N THR A 31 -12.46 -17.14 -19.43
CA THR A 31 -12.21 -17.77 -18.13
C THR A 31 -13.54 -18.11 -17.45
N PRO A 32 -13.74 -19.34 -16.95
CA PRO A 32 -15.00 -19.73 -16.35
C PRO A 32 -15.37 -18.85 -15.16
N ARG A 33 -16.63 -18.43 -15.09
CA ARG A 33 -17.11 -17.44 -14.10
C ARG A 33 -18.55 -17.73 -13.67
N ILE A 34 -18.87 -17.39 -12.43
CA ILE A 34 -20.24 -17.32 -11.90
C ILE A 34 -20.45 -15.89 -11.44
N ARG A 35 -21.62 -15.32 -11.71
CA ARG A 35 -22.06 -14.01 -11.23
C ARG A 35 -23.43 -14.11 -10.58
N LEU A 36 -23.70 -13.23 -9.64
CA LEU A 36 -25.05 -12.94 -9.17
C LEU A 36 -25.57 -11.73 -9.97
N GLU A 37 -26.56 -11.95 -10.83
CA GLU A 37 -27.19 -10.87 -11.59
C GLU A 37 -28.27 -10.15 -10.77
N GLU A 38 -28.82 -10.84 -9.77
CA GLU A 38 -29.75 -10.28 -8.80
C GLU A 38 -29.39 -10.81 -7.41
N PHE A 39 -29.47 -9.94 -6.40
CA PHE A 39 -29.42 -10.30 -4.99
C PHE A 39 -30.34 -9.35 -4.23
N ARG A 40 -31.24 -9.89 -3.40
CA ARG A 40 -32.19 -9.12 -2.60
C ARG A 40 -32.45 -9.79 -1.26
N ILE A 41 -32.73 -8.96 -0.26
CA ILE A 41 -33.13 -9.39 1.08
C ILE A 41 -34.40 -8.65 1.44
N GLU A 42 -35.48 -9.38 1.68
CA GLU A 42 -36.80 -8.77 1.88
C GLU A 42 -37.60 -9.51 2.98
N PRO A 43 -38.27 -8.79 3.90
CA PRO A 43 -38.15 -7.35 4.13
C PRO A 43 -36.79 -6.98 4.75
N VAL A 44 -36.32 -5.75 4.55
CA VAL A 44 -35.07 -5.25 5.18
C VAL A 44 -35.24 -4.81 6.64
N GLU A 45 -36.48 -4.83 7.14
CA GLU A 45 -36.85 -4.46 8.50
C GLU A 45 -38.05 -5.30 8.93
N LEU A 46 -37.97 -5.93 10.10
CA LEU A 46 -39.00 -6.84 10.61
C LEU A 46 -39.01 -6.89 12.14
N GLN A 47 -40.09 -7.42 12.72
CA GLN A 47 -40.14 -7.76 14.14
C GLN A 47 -39.30 -9.02 14.42
N LEU A 48 -38.62 -9.04 15.56
CA LEU A 48 -37.88 -10.20 16.03
C LEU A 48 -38.81 -11.41 16.18
N GLY A 49 -38.41 -12.53 15.60
CA GLY A 49 -39.23 -13.75 15.53
C GLY A 49 -39.85 -14.00 14.15
N ASN A 50 -40.00 -12.96 13.32
CA ASN A 50 -40.44 -13.09 11.94
C ASN A 50 -39.29 -13.56 11.03
N ALA A 51 -39.60 -13.84 9.78
CA ALA A 51 -38.65 -14.30 8.79
C ALA A 51 -38.38 -13.27 7.69
N PHE A 52 -37.19 -13.35 7.10
CA PHE A 52 -36.82 -12.63 5.88
C PHE A 52 -36.38 -13.63 4.81
N VAL A 53 -36.43 -13.21 3.55
CA VAL A 53 -36.03 -14.04 2.41
C VAL A 53 -34.76 -13.46 1.79
N VAL A 54 -33.76 -14.33 1.58
CA VAL A 54 -32.59 -14.04 0.73
C VAL A 54 -32.87 -14.63 -0.63
N ARG A 55 -32.89 -13.81 -1.68
CA ARG A 55 -33.10 -14.24 -3.07
C ARG A 55 -31.92 -13.83 -3.94
N ALA A 56 -31.44 -14.74 -4.78
CA ALA A 56 -30.37 -14.46 -5.72
C ALA A 56 -30.56 -15.17 -7.05
N ARG A 57 -30.19 -14.51 -8.15
CA ARG A 57 -30.13 -15.10 -9.50
C ARG A 57 -28.67 -15.27 -9.92
N ALA A 58 -28.25 -16.51 -10.15
CA ALA A 58 -26.89 -16.84 -10.54
C ALA A 58 -26.80 -17.23 -12.02
N VAL A 59 -25.81 -16.67 -12.72
CA VAL A 59 -25.50 -16.99 -14.11
C VAL A 59 -24.04 -17.45 -14.20
N ALA A 60 -23.79 -18.50 -14.97
CA ALA A 60 -22.47 -19.10 -15.12
C ALA A 60 -22.06 -19.19 -16.59
N ASP A 61 -20.82 -18.80 -16.88
CA ASP A 61 -20.19 -18.93 -18.19
C ASP A 61 -19.02 -19.91 -18.09
N GLY A 62 -18.97 -20.93 -18.95
CA GLY A 62 -17.87 -21.91 -18.98
C GLY A 62 -17.81 -22.88 -17.78
N VAL A 63 -18.74 -22.79 -16.84
CA VAL A 63 -18.98 -23.71 -15.70
C VAL A 63 -20.48 -23.80 -15.41
N LYS A 64 -20.92 -24.78 -14.61
CA LYS A 64 -22.28 -24.84 -14.07
C LYS A 64 -22.34 -24.27 -12.65
N VAL A 65 -23.46 -23.66 -12.27
CA VAL A 65 -23.79 -23.44 -10.86
C VAL A 65 -24.14 -24.81 -10.26
N GLY A 66 -23.33 -25.26 -9.30
CA GLY A 66 -23.49 -26.55 -8.63
C GLY A 66 -24.29 -26.48 -7.34
N SER A 67 -24.19 -25.37 -6.59
CA SER A 67 -24.95 -25.16 -5.36
C SER A 67 -25.02 -23.70 -4.94
N PHE A 68 -25.95 -23.42 -4.03
CA PHE A 68 -26.02 -22.21 -3.23
C PHE A 68 -25.59 -22.51 -1.80
N LEU A 69 -25.00 -21.53 -1.12
CA LEU A 69 -24.60 -21.65 0.28
C LEU A 69 -24.96 -20.36 1.02
N LEU A 70 -25.46 -20.50 2.25
CA LEU A 70 -25.60 -19.38 3.18
C LEU A 70 -24.93 -19.74 4.50
N ARG A 71 -23.94 -18.95 4.92
CA ARG A 71 -23.16 -19.21 6.15
C ARG A 71 -22.79 -17.93 6.88
N THR A 72 -22.30 -18.04 8.12
CA THR A 72 -21.64 -16.93 8.80
C THR A 72 -20.40 -16.48 8.02
N ALA A 73 -20.12 -15.18 7.99
CA ALA A 73 -19.00 -14.62 7.21
C ALA A 73 -17.63 -15.06 7.75
N GLY A 74 -17.53 -15.26 9.07
CA GLY A 74 -16.35 -15.78 9.76
C GLY A 74 -16.71 -16.88 10.76
N GLU A 75 -15.68 -17.43 11.41
CA GLU A 75 -15.82 -18.47 12.44
C GLU A 75 -16.62 -17.96 13.64
N VAL A 76 -17.46 -18.81 14.20
CA VAL A 76 -18.30 -18.50 15.36
C VAL A 76 -18.15 -19.56 16.43
N LYS A 77 -18.17 -19.16 17.70
CA LYS A 77 -18.24 -20.13 18.81
C LYS A 77 -19.65 -20.71 18.88
N LYS A 78 -19.79 -21.97 19.32
CA LYS A 78 -21.10 -22.64 19.48
C LYS A 78 -22.15 -21.84 20.26
N LYS A 79 -21.74 -21.03 21.24
CA LYS A 79 -22.62 -20.17 22.05
C LYS A 79 -23.11 -18.90 21.34
N GLN A 80 -22.42 -18.51 20.27
CA GLN A 80 -22.66 -17.31 19.45
C GLN A 80 -23.28 -17.68 18.09
N THR A 81 -23.50 -18.96 17.84
CA THR A 81 -24.10 -19.45 16.61
C THR A 81 -25.57 -18.98 16.51
N PRO A 82 -25.97 -18.35 15.39
CA PRO A 82 -27.35 -17.97 15.17
C PRO A 82 -28.27 -19.21 15.17
N PRO A 83 -29.44 -19.18 15.82
CA PRO A 83 -30.44 -20.22 15.68
C PRO A 83 -30.76 -20.52 14.21
N GLY A 84 -30.84 -21.80 13.85
CA GLY A 84 -31.05 -22.25 12.47
C GLY A 84 -29.76 -22.47 11.66
N PHE A 85 -28.58 -22.18 12.22
CA PHE A 85 -27.29 -22.35 11.54
C PHE A 85 -26.41 -23.38 12.27
N PRO A 86 -26.48 -24.69 11.97
CA PRO A 86 -25.54 -25.65 12.53
C PRO A 86 -24.07 -25.27 12.25
N ILE A 87 -23.22 -25.39 13.26
CA ILE A 87 -21.77 -25.19 13.16
C ILE A 87 -21.08 -26.46 12.62
N PHE A 88 -20.16 -26.28 11.67
CA PHE A 88 -19.37 -27.36 11.07
C PHE A 88 -17.92 -27.34 11.58
N SER A 89 -17.14 -28.37 11.24
CA SER A 89 -15.77 -28.59 11.73
C SER A 89 -14.79 -27.46 11.38
N ASN A 90 -15.10 -26.64 10.38
CA ASN A 90 -14.32 -25.46 9.99
C ASN A 90 -14.68 -24.19 10.80
N GLY A 91 -15.48 -24.31 11.87
CA GLY A 91 -15.87 -23.19 12.72
C GLY A 91 -16.94 -22.26 12.13
N LEU A 92 -17.37 -22.50 10.89
CA LEU A 92 -18.41 -21.72 10.22
C LEU A 92 -19.78 -22.35 10.46
N ALA A 93 -20.82 -21.51 10.58
CA ALA A 93 -22.19 -21.96 10.76
C ALA A 93 -22.99 -21.76 9.47
N TYR A 94 -23.69 -22.80 9.02
CA TYR A 94 -24.34 -22.85 7.70
C TYR A 94 -25.83 -23.06 7.83
N VAL A 95 -26.61 -22.55 6.88
CA VAL A 95 -27.91 -23.14 6.59
C VAL A 95 -27.67 -24.50 5.96
N ALA A 96 -28.28 -25.54 6.52
CA ALA A 96 -28.09 -26.91 6.06
C ALA A 96 -29.41 -27.67 5.99
N GLU A 97 -29.57 -28.46 4.94
CA GLU A 97 -30.68 -29.39 4.72
C GLU A 97 -30.15 -30.81 4.94
N LYS A 98 -30.76 -31.57 5.86
CA LYS A 98 -30.37 -32.96 6.17
C LYS A 98 -28.85 -33.12 6.39
N GLY A 99 -28.23 -32.14 7.06
CA GLY A 99 -26.80 -32.10 7.36
C GLY A 99 -25.88 -31.66 6.22
N LYS A 100 -26.42 -31.25 5.05
CA LYS A 100 -25.65 -30.77 3.89
C LYS A 100 -25.88 -29.27 3.70
N TYR A 101 -24.79 -28.53 3.47
CA TYR A 101 -24.82 -27.07 3.25
C TYR A 101 -24.69 -26.65 1.78
N HIS A 102 -24.55 -27.62 0.85
CA HIS A 102 -24.64 -27.38 -0.58
C HIS A 102 -26.11 -27.44 -1.00
N LEU A 103 -26.77 -26.28 -0.96
CA LEU A 103 -28.19 -26.16 -1.25
C LEU A 103 -28.39 -26.21 -2.76
N LYS A 104 -29.41 -26.94 -3.21
CA LYS A 104 -29.71 -27.10 -4.62
C LYS A 104 -30.73 -26.07 -5.08
N ASP A 105 -30.54 -25.56 -6.28
CA ASP A 105 -31.58 -24.88 -7.05
C ASP A 105 -32.79 -25.81 -7.18
N ASN A 106 -33.98 -25.34 -6.85
CA ASN A 106 -35.21 -26.14 -6.75
C ASN A 106 -35.13 -27.29 -5.71
N GLY A 107 -34.32 -27.13 -4.65
CA GLY A 107 -34.28 -28.03 -3.47
C GLY A 107 -35.39 -27.76 -2.44
N GLU A 108 -35.44 -28.48 -1.31
CA GLU A 108 -36.56 -28.36 -0.34
C GLU A 108 -36.57 -26.99 0.38
N LEU A 109 -35.37 -26.40 0.56
CA LEU A 109 -35.19 -25.06 1.11
C LEU A 109 -35.35 -23.93 0.08
N ASP A 110 -35.44 -24.25 -1.21
CA ASP A 110 -35.63 -23.24 -2.24
C ASP A 110 -37.11 -22.84 -2.34
N ARG A 111 -37.36 -21.54 -2.40
CA ARG A 111 -38.68 -20.91 -2.47
C ARG A 111 -38.94 -20.25 -3.81
N ASP A 112 -38.02 -20.34 -4.77
CA ASP A 112 -38.19 -19.79 -6.11
C ASP A 112 -37.99 -20.90 -7.16
N PRO A 113 -39.03 -21.28 -7.93
CA PRO A 113 -38.94 -22.40 -8.86
C PRO A 113 -38.24 -22.05 -10.20
N ARG A 114 -37.81 -20.80 -10.37
CA ARG A 114 -37.20 -20.33 -11.63
C ARG A 114 -35.76 -20.82 -11.70
N ALA A 115 -35.38 -21.43 -12.83
CA ALA A 115 -34.04 -21.96 -13.02
C ALA A 115 -32.94 -20.90 -12.78
N GLY A 116 -31.97 -21.23 -11.92
CA GLY A 116 -30.86 -20.36 -11.56
C GLY A 116 -31.24 -19.23 -10.59
N VAL A 117 -32.47 -19.21 -10.07
CA VAL A 117 -32.93 -18.28 -9.04
C VAL A 117 -33.18 -19.06 -7.77
N PHE A 118 -32.44 -18.75 -6.72
CA PHE A 118 -32.57 -19.39 -5.42
C PHE A 118 -33.15 -18.41 -4.41
N ALA A 119 -34.16 -18.83 -3.67
CA ALA A 119 -34.70 -18.05 -2.55
C ALA A 119 -34.78 -18.90 -1.29
N ILE A 120 -34.26 -18.37 -0.18
CA ILE A 120 -34.31 -19.05 1.13
C ILE A 120 -34.89 -18.14 2.19
N GLU A 121 -35.84 -18.68 2.95
CA GLU A 121 -36.47 -18.01 4.09
C GLU A 121 -35.71 -18.32 5.39
N ILE A 122 -35.41 -17.28 6.16
CA ILE A 122 -34.63 -17.36 7.41
C ILE A 122 -35.46 -16.76 8.53
N SER A 123 -35.81 -17.59 9.52
CA SER A 123 -36.47 -17.12 10.75
C SER A 123 -35.47 -16.50 11.72
N THR A 124 -35.84 -15.35 12.30
CA THR A 124 -35.08 -14.68 13.36
C THR A 124 -35.49 -15.14 14.77
N ARG A 125 -36.32 -16.18 14.87
CA ARG A 125 -36.80 -16.69 16.16
C ARG A 125 -35.65 -17.16 17.05
N GLY A 126 -35.62 -16.65 18.28
CA GLY A 126 -34.61 -16.99 19.28
C GLY A 126 -33.25 -16.31 19.06
N TRP A 127 -33.14 -15.42 18.07
CA TRP A 127 -31.91 -14.66 17.88
C TRP A 127 -31.71 -13.69 19.04
N LYS A 128 -30.45 -13.48 19.41
CA LYS A 128 -30.07 -12.56 20.49
C LYS A 128 -29.74 -11.18 19.92
N GLU A 129 -29.87 -10.17 20.77
CA GLU A 129 -29.42 -8.81 20.47
C GLU A 129 -27.94 -8.81 20.04
N GLY A 130 -27.64 -8.03 19.00
CA GLY A 130 -26.32 -7.98 18.38
C GLY A 130 -26.37 -8.07 16.86
N THR A 131 -25.21 -8.29 16.25
CA THR A 131 -25.05 -8.32 14.79
C THR A 131 -24.47 -9.65 14.35
N ASN A 132 -25.17 -10.33 13.44
CA ASN A 132 -24.67 -11.50 12.74
C ASN A 132 -24.36 -11.15 11.29
N THR A 133 -23.24 -11.62 10.77
CA THR A 133 -22.85 -11.38 9.37
C THR A 133 -22.85 -12.69 8.63
N PHE A 134 -23.46 -12.68 7.46
CA PHE A 134 -23.61 -13.83 6.61
C PHE A 134 -22.98 -13.58 5.25
N THR A 135 -22.58 -14.67 4.62
CA THR A 135 -22.11 -14.70 3.25
C THR A 135 -22.96 -15.71 2.48
N PHE A 136 -23.52 -15.23 1.38
CA PHE A 136 -24.19 -16.02 0.36
C PHE A 136 -23.23 -16.36 -0.77
N PHE A 137 -23.28 -17.59 -1.27
CA PHE A 137 -22.51 -18.03 -2.42
C PHE A 137 -23.40 -18.69 -3.47
N ALA A 138 -23.09 -18.44 -4.74
CA ALA A 138 -23.39 -19.37 -5.83
C ALA A 138 -22.07 -20.02 -6.26
N SER A 139 -21.95 -21.33 -6.13
CA SER A 139 -20.69 -22.07 -6.30
C SER A 139 -20.78 -23.09 -7.43
N SER A 140 -19.67 -23.30 -8.14
CA SER A 140 -19.55 -24.40 -9.10
C SER A 140 -19.53 -25.77 -8.42
N ARG A 141 -19.23 -25.85 -7.12
CA ARG A 141 -19.27 -27.14 -6.40
C ARG A 141 -20.70 -27.55 -6.09
N PRO A 142 -21.02 -28.86 -6.12
CA PRO A 142 -20.13 -30.00 -6.33
C PRO A 142 -19.87 -30.39 -7.80
N ALA A 143 -20.18 -29.53 -8.78
CA ALA A 143 -19.94 -29.86 -10.19
C ALA A 143 -18.44 -29.97 -10.54
N PRO A 144 -18.08 -30.79 -11.55
CA PRO A 144 -16.70 -30.94 -12.02
C PRO A 144 -16.10 -29.64 -12.58
N GLY A 145 -14.76 -29.53 -12.55
CA GLY A 145 -14.01 -28.41 -13.13
C GLY A 145 -13.43 -27.42 -12.09
N PRO A 146 -12.89 -26.27 -12.53
CA PRO A 146 -12.28 -25.29 -11.64
C PRO A 146 -13.26 -24.79 -10.58
N PHE A 147 -12.75 -24.47 -9.39
CA PHE A 147 -13.56 -23.86 -8.35
C PHE A 147 -13.85 -22.41 -8.73
N VAL A 148 -15.13 -22.08 -8.87
CA VAL A 148 -15.61 -20.75 -9.20
C VAL A 148 -16.80 -20.48 -8.27
N ALA A 149 -16.85 -19.30 -7.67
CA ALA A 149 -18.00 -18.90 -6.87
C ALA A 149 -18.23 -17.39 -6.96
N ALA A 150 -19.49 -16.98 -7.00
CA ALA A 150 -19.89 -15.61 -6.70
C ALA A 150 -20.20 -15.50 -5.20
N ARG A 151 -19.91 -14.35 -4.60
CA ARG A 151 -20.01 -14.10 -3.16
C ARG A 151 -20.74 -12.78 -2.92
N HIS A 152 -21.78 -12.81 -2.08
CA HIS A 152 -22.48 -11.61 -1.61
C HIS A 152 -22.60 -11.65 -0.09
N ASP A 153 -22.26 -10.58 0.61
CA ASP A 153 -22.33 -10.50 2.06
C ASP A 153 -23.54 -9.67 2.51
N PHE A 154 -24.08 -9.99 3.70
CA PHE A 154 -25.08 -9.15 4.37
C PHE A 154 -24.98 -9.28 5.89
N ALA A 155 -25.52 -8.29 6.61
CA ALA A 155 -25.64 -8.31 8.06
C ALA A 155 -27.10 -8.32 8.49
N VAL A 156 -27.33 -8.94 9.65
CA VAL A 156 -28.63 -8.93 10.33
C VAL A 156 -28.39 -8.43 11.75
N VAL A 157 -29.02 -7.31 12.08
CA VAL A 157 -28.89 -6.61 13.35
C VAL A 157 -30.16 -6.78 14.14
N VAL A 158 -30.07 -7.42 15.30
CA VAL A 158 -31.16 -7.48 16.28
C VAL A 158 -30.94 -6.37 17.30
N LYS A 159 -31.91 -5.48 17.47
CA LYS A 159 -31.90 -4.39 18.45
C LYS A 159 -33.26 -4.29 19.13
N GLY A 160 -33.32 -4.61 20.42
CA GLY A 160 -34.59 -4.82 21.11
C GLY A 160 -35.47 -5.86 20.41
N ASP A 161 -36.71 -5.49 20.09
CA ASP A 161 -37.71 -6.32 19.42
C ASP A 161 -37.70 -6.17 17.88
N ARG A 162 -36.72 -5.44 17.33
CA ARG A 162 -36.61 -5.18 15.89
C ARG A 162 -35.38 -5.83 15.28
N VAL A 163 -35.52 -6.24 14.03
CA VAL A 163 -34.45 -6.77 13.21
C VAL A 163 -34.29 -5.91 11.96
N PHE A 164 -33.04 -5.56 11.65
CA PHE A 164 -32.67 -4.81 10.47
C PHE A 164 -31.71 -5.64 9.63
N LEU A 165 -31.93 -5.68 8.32
CA LEU A 165 -31.05 -6.35 7.38
C LEU A 165 -30.33 -5.32 6.53
N GLU A 166 -29.04 -5.55 6.39
CA GLU A 166 -28.13 -4.66 5.69
C GLU A 166 -27.41 -5.47 4.61
N ASP A 167 -27.72 -5.18 3.35
CA ASP A 167 -26.98 -5.71 2.22
C ASP A 167 -25.57 -5.09 2.21
N LEU A 168 -24.54 -5.93 2.37
CA LEU A 168 -23.13 -5.51 2.40
C LEU A 168 -22.44 -5.68 1.03
N GLY A 169 -23.15 -6.20 0.03
CA GLY A 169 -22.66 -6.39 -1.33
C GLY A 169 -21.57 -7.45 -1.48
N ASP A 170 -21.01 -7.52 -2.69
CA ASP A 170 -19.86 -8.39 -2.96
C ASP A 170 -18.61 -7.81 -2.26
N ALA A 171 -17.85 -8.67 -1.56
CA ALA A 171 -16.69 -8.26 -0.75
C ALA A 171 -15.61 -7.45 -1.51
N ALA A 172 -15.59 -7.49 -2.85
CA ALA A 172 -14.68 -6.74 -3.70
C ALA A 172 -15.30 -5.49 -4.38
N ILE A 173 -16.63 -5.39 -4.48
CA ILE A 173 -17.33 -4.39 -5.32
C ILE A 173 -18.17 -3.39 -4.49
N ALA A 174 -18.59 -3.76 -3.27
CA ALA A 174 -19.52 -2.94 -2.48
C ALA A 174 -18.91 -1.65 -1.91
N ALA A 175 -17.61 -1.67 -1.57
CA ALA A 175 -16.94 -0.61 -0.82
C ALA A 175 -16.68 0.71 -1.59
N SER A 176 -17.36 0.93 -2.71
CA SER A 176 -17.26 2.16 -3.52
C SER A 176 -18.60 2.66 -4.09
N ARG A 177 -19.74 2.05 -3.73
CA ARG A 177 -21.05 2.38 -4.34
C ARG A 177 -21.97 3.24 -3.48
N ALA A 178 -21.70 3.36 -2.18
CA ALA A 178 -22.58 4.08 -1.27
C ALA A 178 -22.31 5.58 -1.29
N ILE A 179 -21.06 5.99 -1.49
CA ILE A 179 -20.66 7.38 -1.70
C ILE A 179 -20.58 7.63 -3.22
N THR A 180 -21.51 8.39 -3.78
CA THR A 180 -21.56 8.68 -5.23
C THR A 180 -20.83 9.96 -5.61
N GLY A 181 -20.65 10.86 -4.65
CA GLY A 181 -19.97 12.14 -4.81
C GLY A 181 -19.21 12.48 -3.55
N PHE A 182 -17.95 12.86 -3.68
CA PHE A 182 -17.10 13.28 -2.57
C PHE A 182 -16.06 14.25 -3.10
N ASN A 183 -16.14 15.51 -2.69
CA ASN A 183 -15.19 16.54 -3.09
C ASN A 183 -14.67 17.29 -1.87
N VAL A 184 -13.36 17.50 -1.82
CA VAL A 184 -12.71 18.26 -0.75
C VAL A 184 -12.02 19.45 -1.38
N GLU A 185 -12.67 20.60 -1.36
CA GLU A 185 -12.08 21.84 -1.86
C GLU A 185 -12.41 23.00 -0.90
N PRO A 186 -11.40 23.80 -0.50
CA PRO A 186 -9.98 23.64 -0.81
C PRO A 186 -9.29 22.52 0.01
N THR A 187 -8.25 21.89 -0.55
CA THR A 187 -7.42 20.90 0.17
C THR A 187 -6.28 21.55 0.97
N THR A 188 -6.01 22.83 0.75
CA THR A 188 -5.07 23.66 1.52
C THR A 188 -5.79 24.87 2.06
N ILE A 189 -5.68 25.10 3.36
CA ILE A 189 -6.39 26.15 4.08
C ILE A 189 -5.47 26.98 4.97
N GLU A 190 -5.92 28.17 5.32
CA GLU A 190 -5.38 28.94 6.43
C GLU A 190 -5.88 28.39 7.78
N ALA A 191 -5.11 28.62 8.84
CA ALA A 191 -5.49 28.17 10.18
C ALA A 191 -6.85 28.75 10.60
N GLY A 192 -7.77 27.88 11.03
CA GLY A 192 -9.11 28.27 11.48
C GLY A 192 -10.15 28.47 10.37
N GLN A 193 -9.81 28.26 9.10
CA GLN A 193 -10.78 28.28 8.01
C GLN A 193 -11.70 27.05 8.06
N THR A 194 -13.01 27.27 8.17
CA THR A 194 -14.00 26.18 8.09
C THR A 194 -14.06 25.60 6.68
N ILE A 195 -14.12 24.27 6.58
CA ILE A 195 -14.28 23.55 5.31
C ILE A 195 -15.62 22.84 5.29
N THR A 196 -16.31 22.91 4.15
CA THR A 196 -17.47 22.06 3.86
C THR A 196 -17.07 20.97 2.87
N VAL A 197 -17.25 19.70 3.25
CA VAL A 197 -17.04 18.55 2.37
C VAL A 197 -18.42 17.97 1.99
N PRO A 198 -18.93 18.23 0.77
CA PRO A 198 -20.15 17.61 0.30
C PRO A 198 -19.93 16.11 0.05
N VAL A 199 -20.84 15.30 0.60
CA VAL A 199 -20.87 13.84 0.42
C VAL A 199 -22.23 13.44 -0.11
N GLU A 200 -22.27 12.95 -1.34
CA GLU A 200 -23.49 12.41 -1.93
C GLU A 200 -23.57 10.91 -1.67
N LEU A 201 -24.75 10.43 -1.30
CA LEU A 201 -24.96 9.06 -0.84
C LEU A 201 -26.07 8.37 -1.63
N ARG A 202 -25.84 7.09 -1.96
CA ARG A 202 -26.84 6.22 -2.59
C ARG A 202 -27.41 5.23 -1.59
N GLY A 203 -28.73 5.06 -1.63
CA GLY A 203 -29.46 4.06 -0.85
C GLY A 203 -29.81 4.49 0.57
N ALA A 204 -30.87 3.89 1.12
CA ALA A 204 -31.35 4.13 2.48
C ALA A 204 -30.51 3.42 3.57
N SER A 205 -29.46 2.69 3.18
CA SER A 205 -28.63 1.87 4.08
C SER A 205 -27.58 2.68 4.86
N VAL A 206 -27.10 3.82 4.33
CA VAL A 206 -26.14 4.69 5.02
C VAL A 206 -26.85 5.51 6.09
N ALA A 207 -26.48 5.29 7.35
CA ALA A 207 -27.03 5.98 8.52
C ALA A 207 -26.27 7.27 8.88
N GLY A 208 -25.00 7.38 8.46
CA GLY A 208 -24.18 8.55 8.71
C GLY A 208 -22.75 8.38 8.22
N LEU A 209 -21.87 9.29 8.65
CA LEU A 209 -20.44 9.26 8.41
C LEU A 209 -19.70 9.18 9.74
N GLN A 210 -18.60 8.44 9.74
CA GLN A 210 -17.61 8.46 10.80
C GLN A 210 -16.27 8.88 10.20
N LEU A 211 -15.76 10.02 10.62
CA LEU A 211 -14.43 10.48 10.26
C LEU A 211 -13.42 9.91 11.25
N THR A 212 -12.34 9.29 10.78
CA THR A 212 -11.28 8.76 11.64
C THR A 212 -9.90 9.06 11.08
N ASN A 213 -8.87 8.93 11.92
CA ASN A 213 -7.49 8.85 11.42
C ASN A 213 -7.18 7.45 10.85
N PRO A 214 -6.37 7.36 9.78
CA PRO A 214 -6.07 6.09 9.13
C PRO A 214 -5.26 5.12 10.02
N TYR A 215 -4.29 5.63 10.76
CA TYR A 215 -3.32 4.86 11.59
C TYR A 215 -3.55 5.05 13.08
N TYR A 216 -2.76 4.45 13.97
CA TYR A 216 -2.86 4.75 15.40
C TYR A 216 -2.22 6.09 15.76
N ILE A 217 -2.83 6.84 16.68
CA ILE A 217 -2.33 8.15 17.13
C ILE A 217 -2.31 8.25 18.67
N ALA A 218 -1.44 9.11 19.20
CA ALA A 218 -1.49 9.48 20.60
C ALA A 218 -2.67 10.44 20.85
N GLU A 219 -3.18 10.48 22.08
CA GLU A 219 -4.30 11.35 22.45
C GLU A 219 -4.04 12.82 22.13
N ARG A 220 -2.81 13.28 22.38
CA ARG A 220 -2.35 14.66 22.09
C ARG A 220 -2.42 15.04 20.61
N ASP A 221 -2.46 14.06 19.71
CA ASP A 221 -2.52 14.27 18.25
C ASP A 221 -3.98 14.29 17.75
N THR A 222 -4.97 14.20 18.65
CA THR A 222 -6.38 14.34 18.32
C THR A 222 -6.69 15.75 17.86
N LEU A 223 -7.28 15.88 16.67
CA LEU A 223 -7.68 17.17 16.12
C LEU A 223 -8.82 17.78 16.95
N PRO A 224 -8.82 19.11 17.17
CA PRO A 224 -9.97 19.81 17.72
C PRO A 224 -11.27 19.44 16.98
N GLY A 225 -12.33 19.19 17.75
CA GLY A 225 -13.63 18.72 17.25
C GLY A 225 -13.76 17.19 17.17
N PHE A 226 -12.66 16.43 17.24
CA PHE A 226 -12.69 14.96 17.29
C PHE A 226 -12.65 14.46 18.74
N ARG A 227 -13.22 13.28 18.97
CA ARG A 227 -13.11 12.53 20.24
C ARG A 227 -12.01 11.48 20.12
N TYR A 228 -11.40 11.10 21.24
CA TYR A 228 -10.36 10.06 21.27
C TYR A 228 -10.87 8.76 21.91
N ASP A 229 -10.64 7.62 21.25
CA ASP A 229 -10.84 6.27 21.78
C ASP A 229 -9.47 5.71 22.21
N ALA A 230 -9.21 5.74 23.51
CA ALA A 230 -7.93 5.33 24.09
C ALA A 230 -7.60 3.85 23.93
N ALA A 231 -8.62 2.99 23.81
CA ALA A 231 -8.43 1.55 23.60
C ALA A 231 -8.07 1.25 22.15
N LYS A 232 -8.66 1.98 21.20
CA LYS A 232 -8.36 1.82 19.77
C LYS A 232 -7.20 2.68 19.30
N LYS A 233 -6.71 3.62 20.11
CA LYS A 233 -5.71 4.63 19.73
C LYS A 233 -6.12 5.40 18.47
N LYS A 234 -7.40 5.74 18.37
CA LYS A 234 -7.97 6.46 17.23
C LYS A 234 -8.85 7.61 17.70
N SER A 235 -8.79 8.71 16.99
CA SER A 235 -9.79 9.76 17.04
C SER A 235 -10.94 9.50 16.08
N PHE A 236 -12.10 10.05 16.40
CA PHE A 236 -13.27 9.98 15.55
C PHE A 236 -14.19 11.20 15.69
N LEU A 237 -14.92 11.50 14.62
CA LEU A 237 -16.06 12.44 14.60
C LEU A 237 -17.23 11.75 13.89
N THR A 238 -18.39 11.71 14.52
CA THR A 238 -19.60 11.10 13.94
C THR A 238 -20.54 12.20 13.44
N VAL A 239 -21.03 12.04 12.21
CA VAL A 239 -22.01 12.92 11.60
C VAL A 239 -23.22 12.07 11.19
N GLU A 240 -24.36 12.34 11.81
CA GLU A 240 -25.60 11.62 11.51
C GLU A 240 -26.23 12.13 10.20
N ARG A 241 -26.80 11.20 9.44
CA ARG A 241 -27.59 11.54 8.25
C ARG A 241 -29.03 11.82 8.69
N LYS A 242 -29.60 12.96 8.25
CA LYS A 242 -31.05 13.18 8.38
C LYS A 242 -31.81 12.12 7.57
N PRO A 243 -32.97 11.62 8.04
CA PRO A 243 -33.80 10.70 7.26
C PRO A 243 -34.04 11.23 5.84
N ASP A 244 -33.95 10.34 4.84
CA ASP A 244 -34.18 10.61 3.41
C ASP A 244 -33.26 11.63 2.72
N ALA A 245 -32.26 12.19 3.41
CA ALA A 245 -31.32 13.14 2.81
C ALA A 245 -30.37 12.45 1.81
N GLY A 246 -30.39 12.81 0.53
CA GLY A 246 -29.48 12.24 -0.49
C GLY A 246 -28.00 12.62 -0.32
N SER A 247 -27.67 13.53 0.60
CA SER A 247 -26.32 14.01 0.84
C SER A 247 -26.09 14.44 2.30
N ILE A 248 -24.82 14.56 2.67
CA ILE A 248 -24.35 15.12 3.93
C ILE A 248 -23.33 16.22 3.60
N ALA A 249 -23.50 17.40 4.20
CA ALA A 249 -22.49 18.45 4.16
C ALA A 249 -21.65 18.34 5.45
N LEU A 250 -20.48 17.70 5.36
CA LEU A 250 -19.55 17.62 6.48
C LEU A 250 -18.95 19.01 6.73
N GLN A 251 -19.25 19.61 7.88
CA GLN A 251 -18.64 20.87 8.31
C GLN A 251 -17.46 20.57 9.23
N LEU A 252 -16.25 20.93 8.79
CA LEU A 252 -15.03 20.78 9.57
C LEU A 252 -14.59 22.15 10.07
N ASP A 253 -14.74 22.36 11.38
CA ASP A 253 -14.16 23.49 12.07
C ASP A 253 -12.68 23.20 12.36
N THR A 254 -11.79 23.94 11.71
CA THR A 254 -10.35 23.73 11.77
C THR A 254 -9.65 24.65 12.77
N ARG A 255 -10.41 25.40 13.58
CA ARG A 255 -9.84 26.24 14.63
C ARG A 255 -9.00 25.40 15.59
N GLY A 256 -7.75 25.81 15.78
CA GLY A 256 -6.77 25.12 16.61
C GLY A 256 -6.12 23.88 15.97
N TRP A 257 -6.44 23.54 14.72
CA TRP A 257 -5.69 22.49 14.01
C TRP A 257 -4.24 22.94 13.82
N PRO A 258 -3.24 22.08 14.14
CA PRO A 258 -1.85 22.45 14.00
C PRO A 258 -1.45 22.56 12.51
N PRO A 259 -0.44 23.38 12.17
CA PRO A 259 0.12 23.39 10.82
C PRO A 259 0.59 22.00 10.36
N GLY A 260 0.42 21.72 9.06
CA GLY A 260 0.81 20.44 8.47
C GLY A 260 -0.33 19.78 7.70
N VAL A 261 -0.16 18.49 7.39
CA VAL A 261 -1.13 17.72 6.61
C VAL A 261 -1.85 16.72 7.50
N HIS A 262 -3.18 16.79 7.52
CA HIS A 262 -4.06 15.97 8.33
C HIS A 262 -4.81 14.97 7.47
N HIS A 263 -4.49 13.68 7.63
CA HIS A 263 -5.14 12.61 6.89
C HIS A 263 -6.37 12.11 7.64
N ILE A 264 -7.49 12.01 6.90
CA ILE A 264 -8.78 11.64 7.45
C ILE A 264 -9.39 10.58 6.52
N VAL A 265 -10.01 9.58 7.14
CA VAL A 265 -10.85 8.59 6.46
C VAL A 265 -12.30 8.93 6.79
N ALA A 266 -13.09 9.22 5.76
CA ALA A 266 -14.55 9.34 5.88
C ALA A 266 -15.18 7.98 5.61
N ASP A 267 -15.53 7.26 6.66
CA ASP A 267 -16.25 6.00 6.57
C ASP A 267 -17.76 6.28 6.49
N ALA A 268 -18.41 5.87 5.40
CA ALA A 268 -19.87 5.76 5.38
C ALA A 268 -20.28 4.55 6.23
N VAL A 269 -21.11 4.80 7.24
CA VAL A 269 -21.53 3.77 8.18
C VAL A 269 -23.00 3.43 7.98
N GLY A 270 -23.30 2.15 7.91
CA GLY A 270 -24.67 1.65 7.87
C GLY A 270 -25.34 1.61 9.25
N ARG A 271 -26.59 1.12 9.30
CA ARG A 271 -27.36 1.04 10.55
C ARG A 271 -26.73 0.11 11.61
N SER A 272 -25.92 -0.86 11.19
CA SER A 272 -25.11 -1.71 12.09
C SER A 272 -23.87 -1.01 12.67
N SER A 273 -23.65 0.28 12.35
CA SER A 273 -22.41 1.01 12.61
C SER A 273 -21.17 0.41 11.93
N ARG A 274 -21.35 -0.50 10.97
CA ARG A 274 -20.26 -0.98 10.12
C ARG A 274 -20.03 -0.05 8.96
N ARG A 275 -18.78 0.00 8.53
CA ARG A 275 -18.37 0.69 7.31
C ARG A 275 -18.93 -0.04 6.08
N VAL A 276 -19.62 0.70 5.23
CA VAL A 276 -20.15 0.23 3.94
C VAL A 276 -19.38 0.81 2.75
N ASP A 277 -18.76 1.98 2.90
CA ASP A 277 -17.93 2.65 1.89
C ASP A 277 -16.98 3.62 2.62
N TYR A 278 -15.93 4.11 1.95
CA TYR A 278 -15.02 5.11 2.53
C TYR A 278 -14.30 5.98 1.49
N ARG A 279 -13.92 7.18 1.92
CA ARG A 279 -13.04 8.09 1.17
C ARG A 279 -11.86 8.49 2.05
N ASN A 280 -10.66 8.36 1.51
CA ASN A 280 -9.45 8.90 2.13
C ASN A 280 -9.20 10.28 1.57
N PHE A 281 -8.90 11.24 2.43
CA PHE A 281 -8.52 12.58 2.02
C PHE A 281 -7.53 13.18 3.00
N ALA A 282 -6.93 14.29 2.62
CA ALA A 282 -6.04 15.05 3.48
C ALA A 282 -6.32 16.54 3.34
N ILE A 283 -6.18 17.27 4.45
CA ILE A 283 -6.28 18.73 4.50
C ILE A 283 -4.93 19.27 4.97
N LYS A 284 -4.34 20.18 4.19
CA LYS A 284 -3.16 20.94 4.59
C LYS A 284 -3.58 22.22 5.29
N VAL A 285 -3.18 22.39 6.54
CA VAL A 285 -3.20 23.68 7.24
C VAL A 285 -1.86 24.36 7.01
N ARG A 286 -1.85 25.53 6.37
CA ARG A 286 -0.61 26.26 6.09
C ARG A 286 0.15 26.58 7.36
N GLY A 287 1.45 26.35 7.31
CA GLY A 287 2.36 26.75 8.37
C GLY A 287 3.00 28.12 8.12
N PRO A 288 3.41 28.83 9.19
CA PRO A 288 4.12 30.11 9.05
C PRO A 288 5.50 29.97 8.40
N ARG A 289 6.02 28.74 8.28
CA ARG A 289 7.30 28.43 7.63
C ARG A 289 7.14 27.88 6.22
N ASP A 290 5.92 27.70 5.72
CA ASP A 290 5.69 27.25 4.35
C ASP A 290 6.12 28.34 3.36
N ARG A 291 6.88 27.96 2.34
CA ARG A 291 7.51 28.87 1.37
C ARG A 291 7.11 28.58 -0.06
N PHE A 292 6.48 27.45 -0.31
CA PHE A 292 6.22 26.96 -1.66
C PHE A 292 4.71 26.90 -1.95
N ARG A 293 4.35 27.32 -3.15
CA ARG A 293 3.09 26.90 -3.79
C ARG A 293 3.38 25.55 -4.45
N VAL A 294 2.67 24.51 -4.02
CA VAL A 294 2.86 23.15 -4.53
C VAL A 294 1.55 22.66 -5.13
N THR A 295 1.61 22.14 -6.35
CA THR A 295 0.47 21.58 -7.08
C THR A 295 0.79 20.13 -7.44
N VAL A 296 -0.14 19.22 -7.15
CA VAL A 296 -0.04 17.79 -7.48
C VAL A 296 -1.00 17.47 -8.60
N GLU A 297 -0.50 16.94 -9.71
CA GLU A 297 -1.33 16.46 -10.82
C GLU A 297 -1.93 15.08 -10.48
N PRO A 298 -3.12 14.73 -11.00
CA PRO A 298 -3.71 13.41 -10.80
C PRO A 298 -2.75 12.27 -11.19
N SER A 299 -2.63 11.27 -10.32
CA SER A 299 -1.69 10.18 -10.53
C SER A 299 -2.15 9.19 -11.59
N GLN A 300 -1.20 8.59 -12.31
CA GLN A 300 -1.43 7.59 -13.34
C GLN A 300 -0.91 6.22 -12.92
N PRO A 301 -1.56 5.11 -13.29
CA PRO A 301 -1.04 3.76 -13.07
C PRO A 301 0.33 3.58 -13.73
N PHE A 302 1.27 3.00 -13.00
CA PHE A 302 2.61 2.67 -13.48
C PHE A 302 2.80 1.18 -13.72
N GLY A 303 2.19 0.34 -12.88
CA GLY A 303 2.29 -1.10 -12.96
C GLY A 303 1.78 -1.81 -11.70
N PRO A 304 1.76 -3.15 -11.71
CA PRO A 304 1.34 -3.92 -10.54
C PRO A 304 2.35 -3.75 -9.39
N GLY A 305 1.84 -3.79 -8.15
CA GLY A 305 2.66 -3.71 -6.95
C GLY A 305 2.22 -2.60 -6.01
N THR A 306 2.78 -2.59 -4.81
CA THR A 306 2.44 -1.62 -3.74
C THR A 306 3.68 -0.97 -3.13
N HIS A 307 4.87 -1.35 -3.57
CA HIS A 307 6.14 -0.82 -3.06
C HIS A 307 6.90 -0.21 -4.22
N PHE A 308 6.88 1.12 -4.34
CA PHE A 308 7.59 1.78 -5.43
C PHE A 308 9.10 1.63 -5.23
N GLU A 309 9.78 1.26 -6.31
CA GLU A 309 11.23 1.13 -6.37
C GLU A 309 11.90 2.49 -6.57
N ARG A 310 13.22 2.52 -6.71
CA ARG A 310 13.94 3.78 -6.90
C ARG A 310 13.87 4.30 -8.32
N PHE A 311 13.82 5.62 -8.45
CA PHE A 311 14.28 6.30 -9.66
C PHE A 311 15.80 6.36 -9.66
N LEU A 312 16.38 6.13 -10.84
CA LEU A 312 17.77 6.41 -11.11
C LEU A 312 17.86 7.30 -12.35
N GLN A 313 18.26 8.55 -12.16
CA GLN A 313 18.51 9.49 -13.25
C GLN A 313 19.97 9.40 -13.67
N LEU A 314 20.18 9.13 -14.96
CA LEU A 314 21.48 9.13 -15.59
C LEU A 314 21.88 10.56 -16.00
N ARG A 315 23.17 10.77 -16.29
CA ARG A 315 23.72 12.08 -16.65
C ARG A 315 23.14 12.67 -17.94
N ASP A 316 22.69 11.82 -18.86
CA ASP A 316 22.02 12.21 -20.10
C ASP A 316 20.53 12.54 -19.91
N GLY A 317 20.03 12.49 -18.66
CA GLY A 317 18.62 12.74 -18.32
C GLY A 317 17.73 11.50 -18.38
N THR A 318 18.23 10.36 -18.86
CA THR A 318 17.48 9.10 -18.88
C THR A 318 17.08 8.70 -17.46
N LEU A 319 15.80 8.36 -17.27
CA LEU A 319 15.29 7.81 -16.01
C LEU A 319 15.15 6.30 -16.12
N LEU A 320 15.63 5.59 -15.11
CA LEU A 320 15.42 4.16 -14.93
C LEU A 320 14.57 3.92 -13.68
N CYS A 321 13.66 2.96 -13.74
CA CYS A 321 12.88 2.50 -12.60
C CYS A 321 12.45 1.05 -12.85
N ALA A 322 12.84 0.14 -11.96
CA ALA A 322 12.62 -1.30 -12.13
C ALA A 322 13.13 -1.80 -13.50
N ASP A 323 12.23 -2.36 -14.31
CA ASP A 323 12.46 -2.87 -15.66
C ASP A 323 12.09 -1.88 -16.77
N LYS A 324 11.98 -0.58 -16.44
CA LYS A 324 11.55 0.46 -17.38
C LYS A 324 12.54 1.61 -17.47
N LEU A 325 12.60 2.20 -18.66
CA LEU A 325 13.36 3.42 -18.92
C LEU A 325 12.47 4.51 -19.53
N SER A 326 12.85 5.77 -19.32
CA SER A 326 12.22 6.94 -19.91
C SER A 326 13.26 7.97 -20.33
N THR A 327 13.08 8.56 -21.51
CA THR A 327 13.96 9.61 -22.08
C THR A 327 13.26 10.96 -22.22
N ASP A 328 12.03 11.10 -21.71
CA ASP A 328 11.19 12.29 -21.84
C ASP A 328 10.75 12.87 -20.48
N GLY A 329 11.56 12.60 -19.44
CA GLY A 329 11.31 13.03 -18.06
C GLY A 329 10.17 12.25 -17.39
N GLY A 330 9.97 10.98 -17.76
CA GLY A 330 8.98 10.09 -17.16
C GLY A 330 7.56 10.28 -17.69
N ARG A 331 7.38 10.87 -18.88
CA ARG A 331 6.07 10.98 -19.55
C ARG A 331 5.69 9.66 -20.21
N THR A 332 6.66 9.00 -20.85
CA THR A 332 6.51 7.67 -21.42
C THR A 332 7.59 6.73 -20.90
N TRP A 333 7.24 5.45 -20.82
CA TRP A 333 8.11 4.40 -20.30
C TRP A 333 8.15 3.23 -21.26
N GLN A 334 9.36 2.72 -21.52
CA GLN A 334 9.62 1.59 -22.39
C GLN A 334 10.22 0.45 -21.57
N GLY A 335 9.96 -0.80 -21.98
CA GLY A 335 10.60 -1.96 -21.37
C GLY A 335 12.12 -1.94 -21.59
N ALA A 336 12.88 -2.24 -20.54
CA ALA A 336 14.33 -2.28 -20.55
C ALA A 336 14.85 -3.67 -20.15
N THR A 337 16.02 -4.06 -20.68
CA THR A 337 16.65 -5.35 -20.36
C THR A 337 17.50 -5.29 -19.09
N GLY A 338 16.84 -5.30 -17.92
CA GLY A 338 17.48 -5.51 -16.62
C GLY A 338 17.35 -4.32 -15.64
N GLY A 339 17.45 -4.64 -14.35
CA GLY A 339 17.33 -3.69 -13.24
C GLY A 339 18.63 -3.55 -12.43
N PHE A 340 18.68 -2.50 -11.62
CA PHE A 340 19.83 -2.11 -10.79
C PHE A 340 19.61 -2.48 -9.30
N GLY A 341 18.87 -3.56 -9.05
CA GLY A 341 18.45 -3.94 -7.70
C GLY A 341 17.52 -2.89 -7.08
N VAL A 342 17.62 -2.65 -5.77
CA VAL A 342 16.74 -1.70 -5.06
C VAL A 342 17.25 -0.26 -5.04
N GLY A 343 18.42 -0.02 -5.63
CA GLY A 343 19.01 1.31 -5.75
C GLY A 343 20.40 1.24 -6.37
N GLY A 344 20.79 2.32 -7.03
CA GLY A 344 22.06 2.40 -7.75
C GLY A 344 22.54 3.83 -7.95
N LEU A 345 23.68 3.93 -8.61
CA LEU A 345 24.36 5.19 -8.92
C LEU A 345 24.99 5.12 -10.31
N HIS A 346 24.93 6.24 -11.04
CA HIS A 346 25.73 6.44 -12.24
C HIS A 346 27.10 7.02 -11.85
N LEU A 347 28.13 6.18 -11.89
CA LEU A 347 29.49 6.47 -11.44
C LEU A 347 30.23 7.44 -12.38
N LYS A 348 31.30 8.06 -11.89
CA LYS A 348 32.20 8.94 -12.66
C LYS A 348 32.84 8.25 -13.87
N ASP A 349 33.13 6.97 -13.77
CA ASP A 349 33.69 6.16 -14.86
C ASP A 349 32.66 5.76 -15.94
N GLY A 350 31.40 6.20 -15.81
CA GLY A 350 30.31 5.92 -16.77
C GLY A 350 29.57 4.61 -16.53
N ARG A 351 29.99 3.79 -15.56
CA ARG A 351 29.20 2.61 -15.17
C ARG A 351 27.97 3.02 -14.40
N VAL A 352 26.89 2.27 -14.57
CA VAL A 352 25.75 2.28 -13.67
C VAL A 352 25.86 1.05 -12.76
N LEU A 353 25.91 1.27 -11.45
CA LEU A 353 26.09 0.23 -10.45
C LEU A 353 24.92 0.19 -9.48
N GLY A 354 24.38 -0.99 -9.23
CA GLY A 354 23.30 -1.23 -8.27
C GLY A 354 23.51 -2.49 -7.44
N LEU A 355 22.74 -2.62 -6.36
CA LEU A 355 22.85 -3.72 -5.40
C LEU A 355 21.47 -4.30 -5.05
N ALA A 356 21.42 -5.61 -4.85
CA ALA A 356 20.26 -6.28 -4.29
C ALA A 356 20.03 -5.89 -2.82
N TYR A 357 18.77 -5.97 -2.39
CA TYR A 357 18.35 -5.58 -1.04
C TYR A 357 18.98 -6.42 0.08
N ARG A 358 19.09 -7.75 -0.11
CA ARG A 358 19.49 -8.68 0.95
C ARG A 358 20.94 -9.12 0.76
N CYS A 359 21.72 -9.04 1.84
CA CYS A 359 23.01 -9.69 1.96
C CYS A 359 22.82 -11.00 2.74
N LEU A 360 23.21 -12.14 2.17
CA LEU A 360 23.02 -13.47 2.74
C LEU A 360 24.35 -14.00 3.31
N PRO A 361 24.34 -14.69 4.46
CA PRO A 361 25.58 -15.18 5.06
C PRO A 361 26.32 -16.14 4.13
N ILE A 362 27.66 -16.03 4.10
CA ILE A 362 28.53 -16.96 3.40
C ILE A 362 28.90 -18.09 4.36
N GLU A 363 28.66 -19.33 3.96
CA GLU A 363 28.94 -20.51 4.77
C GLU A 363 30.43 -20.59 5.14
N GLY A 364 30.72 -20.90 6.41
CA GLY A 364 32.09 -21.00 6.93
C GLY A 364 32.84 -19.68 7.10
N ARG A 365 32.24 -18.52 6.78
CA ARG A 365 32.87 -17.20 6.90
C ARG A 365 32.03 -16.27 7.77
N GLU A 366 32.25 -16.33 9.08
CA GLU A 366 31.54 -15.47 10.04
C GLU A 366 31.71 -13.98 9.72
N GLY A 367 30.61 -13.22 9.74
CA GLY A 367 30.61 -11.79 9.44
C GLY A 367 30.70 -11.46 7.94
N TRP A 368 30.77 -12.46 7.06
CA TRP A 368 30.77 -12.29 5.61
C TRP A 368 29.43 -12.64 4.99
N TYR A 369 29.00 -11.81 4.05
CA TYR A 369 27.72 -11.92 3.37
C TYR A 369 27.87 -11.71 1.87
N ALA A 370 27.12 -12.45 1.06
CA ALA A 370 27.05 -12.27 -0.38
C ALA A 370 25.80 -11.47 -0.75
N ALA A 371 25.91 -10.60 -1.75
CA ALA A 371 24.78 -9.96 -2.40
C ALA A 371 24.98 -9.94 -3.91
N ASP A 372 23.87 -9.76 -4.64
CA ASP A 372 23.95 -9.53 -6.07
C ASP A 372 24.25 -8.06 -6.36
N GLN A 373 25.21 -7.83 -7.25
CA GLN A 373 25.49 -6.55 -7.89
C GLN A 373 24.99 -6.56 -9.32
N PHE A 374 24.55 -5.39 -9.77
CA PHE A 374 24.11 -5.13 -11.13
C PHE A 374 24.99 -4.04 -11.74
N VAL A 375 25.55 -4.28 -12.91
CA VAL A 375 26.42 -3.31 -13.62
C VAL A 375 25.99 -3.16 -15.07
N SER A 376 25.80 -1.91 -15.48
CA SER A 376 25.67 -1.52 -16.89
C SER A 376 26.82 -0.61 -17.30
N THR A 377 27.30 -0.78 -18.53
CA THR A 377 28.31 0.07 -19.19
C THR A 377 27.74 0.71 -20.47
N ASP A 378 26.42 0.63 -20.68
CA ASP A 378 25.71 1.07 -21.88
C ASP A 378 24.53 2.00 -21.54
N ASN A 379 24.75 2.90 -20.56
CA ASN A 379 23.75 3.82 -20.02
C ASN A 379 22.46 3.12 -19.55
N GLY A 380 22.61 2.03 -18.79
CA GLY A 380 21.49 1.35 -18.14
C GLY A 380 20.59 0.56 -19.08
N ARG A 381 20.98 0.35 -20.34
CA ARG A 381 20.20 -0.44 -21.30
C ARG A 381 20.28 -1.94 -20.99
N ARG A 382 21.45 -2.42 -20.56
CA ARG A 382 21.67 -3.82 -20.18
C ARG A 382 22.46 -3.91 -18.88
N PHE A 383 22.00 -4.77 -17.98
CA PHE A 383 22.69 -5.06 -16.73
C PHE A 383 23.27 -6.47 -16.74
N SER A 384 24.56 -6.56 -16.43
CA SER A 384 25.20 -7.80 -16.01
C SER A 384 25.05 -7.97 -14.50
N LYS A 385 24.98 -9.23 -14.06
CA LYS A 385 24.81 -9.59 -12.65
C LYS A 385 26.05 -10.33 -12.15
N SER A 386 26.57 -9.96 -10.99
CA SER A 386 27.72 -10.60 -10.34
C SER A 386 27.50 -10.71 -8.83
N ALA A 387 28.17 -11.65 -8.18
CA ALA A 387 28.20 -11.73 -6.72
C ALA A 387 29.24 -10.76 -6.16
N VAL A 388 28.91 -10.11 -5.04
CA VAL A 388 29.81 -9.24 -4.26
C VAL A 388 29.78 -9.63 -2.80
N GLU A 389 30.82 -9.27 -2.07
CA GLU A 389 30.96 -9.63 -0.66
C GLU A 389 30.86 -8.43 0.26
N PHE A 390 30.21 -8.60 1.41
CA PHE A 390 30.09 -7.65 2.50
C PHE A 390 30.72 -8.25 3.75
N HIS A 391 31.66 -7.54 4.36
CA HIS A 391 32.22 -7.87 5.67
C HIS A 391 31.64 -6.94 6.72
N VAL A 392 30.72 -7.46 7.53
CA VAL A 392 30.05 -6.78 8.64
C VAL A 392 30.15 -7.71 9.86
N PRO A 393 31.28 -7.70 10.61
CA PRO A 393 31.62 -8.73 11.59
C PRO A 393 30.57 -8.98 12.67
N GLN A 394 29.91 -7.91 13.08
CA GLN A 394 28.93 -7.93 14.17
C GLN A 394 27.50 -8.11 13.70
N ALA A 395 27.23 -8.17 12.38
CA ALA A 395 25.87 -8.40 11.91
C ALA A 395 25.35 -9.77 12.37
N LYS A 396 24.04 -9.84 12.63
CA LYS A 396 23.34 -11.09 13.00
C LYS A 396 22.02 -11.20 12.24
N ALA A 397 21.53 -12.43 12.14
CA ALA A 397 20.16 -12.67 11.70
C ALA A 397 19.17 -12.16 12.75
N ALA A 398 18.02 -11.66 12.31
CA ALA A 398 16.97 -11.14 13.18
C ALA A 398 15.60 -11.17 12.50
N MET A 399 14.57 -10.98 13.31
CA MET A 399 13.20 -10.79 12.84
C MET A 399 12.95 -9.29 12.63
N GLY A 400 12.83 -8.87 11.37
CA GLY A 400 12.22 -7.60 10.96
C GLY A 400 10.77 -7.86 10.56
N HIS A 401 10.23 -7.15 9.56
CA HIS A 401 8.90 -7.43 8.98
C HIS A 401 8.79 -8.86 8.40
N GLY A 402 9.93 -9.50 8.18
CA GLY A 402 10.06 -10.95 8.08
C GLY A 402 11.45 -11.38 8.58
N PRO A 403 11.80 -12.67 8.46
CA PRO A 403 13.12 -13.14 8.81
C PRO A 403 14.19 -12.56 7.87
N HIS A 404 15.26 -12.01 8.46
CA HIS A 404 16.44 -11.54 7.73
C HIS A 404 17.67 -12.30 8.22
N LYS A 405 18.43 -12.87 7.28
CA LYS A 405 19.62 -13.68 7.57
C LYS A 405 20.92 -12.87 7.66
N GLY A 406 20.89 -11.58 7.29
CA GLY A 406 22.05 -10.71 7.25
C GLY A 406 21.69 -9.25 6.99
N PRO A 407 22.71 -8.40 6.74
CA PRO A 407 22.57 -7.00 6.36
C PRO A 407 21.60 -6.71 5.23
N LEU A 408 21.12 -5.48 5.19
CA LEU A 408 20.19 -4.97 4.19
C LEU A 408 20.75 -3.70 3.57
N PHE A 409 20.83 -3.67 2.24
CA PHE A 409 21.21 -2.47 1.50
C PHE A 409 20.00 -1.53 1.35
N MET A 410 20.13 -0.27 1.78
CA MET A 410 19.05 0.72 1.72
C MET A 410 19.29 1.74 0.61
N ARG A 411 19.09 1.29 -0.63
CA ARG A 411 18.81 2.08 -1.85
C ARG A 411 19.82 3.18 -2.25
N SER A 412 20.85 3.47 -1.47
CA SER A 412 21.73 4.63 -1.66
C SER A 412 23.19 4.22 -1.74
N ILE A 413 23.84 4.59 -2.84
CA ILE A 413 25.29 4.53 -3.05
C ILE A 413 25.77 5.95 -3.32
N ILE A 414 26.90 6.34 -2.74
CA ILE A 414 27.60 7.60 -3.06
C ILE A 414 29.04 7.26 -3.41
N GLU A 415 29.54 7.85 -4.50
CA GLU A 415 30.95 7.80 -4.88
C GLU A 415 31.71 8.97 -4.24
N ARG A 416 32.77 8.66 -3.50
CA ARG A 416 33.63 9.63 -2.81
C ARG A 416 34.54 10.40 -3.77
N GLY A 417 35.22 11.41 -3.25
CA GLY A 417 36.26 12.14 -3.98
C GLY A 417 37.37 11.23 -4.51
N ASP A 418 37.81 10.26 -3.71
CA ASP A 418 38.86 9.29 -4.03
C ASP A 418 38.43 8.13 -4.94
N GLY A 419 37.15 8.08 -5.34
CA GLY A 419 36.58 7.02 -6.19
C GLY A 419 36.11 5.78 -5.42
N SER A 420 36.31 5.69 -4.10
CA SER A 420 35.67 4.67 -3.27
C SER A 420 34.15 4.87 -3.24
N LEU A 421 33.42 3.78 -2.99
CA LEU A 421 31.97 3.77 -2.94
C LEU A 421 31.50 3.58 -1.50
N ALA A 422 30.49 4.33 -1.09
CA ALA A 422 29.80 4.18 0.19
C ALA A 422 28.36 3.73 -0.03
N ALA A 423 27.94 2.65 0.63
CA ALA A 423 26.59 2.13 0.62
C ALA A 423 25.91 2.37 1.97
N PHE A 424 24.67 2.88 1.94
CA PHE A 424 23.82 2.94 3.13
C PHE A 424 23.25 1.55 3.40
N MET A 425 23.44 1.07 4.63
CA MET A 425 23.02 -0.24 5.09
C MET A 425 22.13 -0.13 6.33
N ALA A 426 21.32 -1.15 6.58
CA ALA A 426 20.72 -1.38 7.88
C ALA A 426 20.75 -2.85 8.27
N GLY A 427 20.45 -3.14 9.54
CA GLY A 427 20.38 -4.50 10.05
C GLY A 427 20.49 -4.54 11.56
N TRP A 428 20.88 -5.71 12.07
CA TRP A 428 20.95 -6.00 13.49
C TRP A 428 22.32 -6.53 13.85
N PHE A 429 22.82 -6.15 15.02
CA PHE A 429 24.16 -6.49 15.46
C PHE A 429 24.13 -7.37 16.71
N LYS A 430 25.16 -8.17 16.93
CA LYS A 430 25.40 -8.93 18.17
C LYS A 430 25.49 -7.94 19.34
N GLY A 431 24.83 -8.25 20.45
CA GLY A 431 24.71 -7.36 21.62
C GLY A 431 23.58 -6.33 21.55
N ASP A 432 23.08 -6.00 20.34
CA ASP A 432 21.88 -5.16 20.17
C ASP A 432 20.62 -6.02 20.40
N ASP A 433 20.37 -6.42 21.65
CA ASP A 433 19.33 -7.40 22.03
C ASP A 433 18.07 -6.76 22.65
N ALA A 434 18.06 -5.44 22.84
CA ALA A 434 16.87 -4.72 23.27
C ALA A 434 15.73 -4.91 22.27
N LEU A 435 14.56 -5.31 22.77
CA LEU A 435 13.39 -5.60 21.95
C LEU A 435 12.53 -4.36 21.74
N CYS A 436 12.12 -4.11 20.51
CA CYS A 436 11.23 -3.03 20.16
C CYS A 436 9.75 -3.39 20.43
N PRO A 437 8.85 -2.41 20.57
CA PRO A 437 7.42 -2.63 20.81
C PRO A 437 6.71 -3.46 19.74
N TYR A 438 7.21 -3.41 18.49
CA TYR A 438 6.60 -4.04 17.34
C TYR A 438 6.75 -5.58 17.38
N ASP A 439 5.62 -6.30 17.35
CA ASP A 439 5.54 -7.77 17.29
C ASP A 439 6.46 -8.51 18.31
N ARG A 440 6.42 -8.08 19.58
CA ARG A 440 7.03 -8.71 20.79
C ARG A 440 8.05 -9.82 20.48
N GLY A 441 9.34 -9.44 20.39
CA GLY A 441 10.42 -10.39 20.08
C GLY A 441 11.41 -9.91 19.01
N ARG A 442 11.25 -8.68 18.51
CA ARG A 442 12.13 -8.11 17.49
C ARG A 442 13.15 -7.16 18.13
N PRO A 443 14.46 -7.27 17.81
CA PRO A 443 15.45 -6.33 18.30
C PRO A 443 15.41 -5.00 17.53
N TYR A 444 15.84 -3.92 18.18
CA TYR A 444 16.07 -2.63 17.53
C TYR A 444 17.13 -2.73 16.43
N SER A 445 16.84 -2.11 15.29
CA SER A 445 17.73 -2.06 14.12
C SER A 445 18.67 -0.86 14.15
N ARG A 446 19.72 -0.94 13.32
CA ARG A 446 20.78 0.04 13.15
C ARG A 446 20.89 0.43 11.68
N SER A 447 21.12 1.72 11.42
CA SER A 447 21.56 2.22 10.12
C SER A 447 23.06 2.55 10.14
N TYR A 448 23.79 2.20 9.10
CA TYR A 448 25.26 2.29 9.04
C TYR A 448 25.77 2.39 7.60
N VAL A 449 27.06 2.62 7.42
CA VAL A 449 27.73 2.71 6.12
C VAL A 449 28.69 1.55 5.92
N CYS A 450 28.69 0.98 4.71
CA CYS A 450 29.76 0.12 4.22
C CYS A 450 30.51 0.80 3.07
N GLU A 451 31.81 0.53 2.92
CA GLU A 451 32.67 1.08 1.88
C GLU A 451 33.24 -0.01 0.97
N SER A 452 33.39 0.30 -0.32
CA SER A 452 34.19 -0.46 -1.26
C SER A 452 35.25 0.42 -1.94
N GLY A 453 36.52 0.04 -1.80
CA GLY A 453 37.66 0.65 -2.50
C GLY A 453 38.06 -0.08 -3.78
N ASP A 454 37.37 -1.15 -4.15
CA ASP A 454 37.71 -2.05 -5.26
C ASP A 454 36.66 -2.07 -6.38
N GLY A 455 35.96 -0.94 -6.56
CA GLY A 455 34.97 -0.74 -7.61
C GLY A 455 33.63 -1.45 -7.37
N GLY A 456 33.31 -1.76 -6.11
CA GLY A 456 32.07 -2.36 -5.65
C GLY A 456 32.14 -3.88 -5.45
N ARG A 457 33.31 -4.51 -5.47
CA ARG A 457 33.44 -5.98 -5.38
C ARG A 457 33.41 -6.48 -3.93
N THR A 458 34.07 -5.77 -3.04
CA THR A 458 34.08 -6.04 -1.60
C THR A 458 33.70 -4.79 -0.83
N TRP A 459 32.75 -4.94 0.09
CA TRP A 459 32.23 -3.88 0.95
C TRP A 459 32.57 -4.17 2.41
N ARG A 460 33.04 -3.19 3.17
CA ARG A 460 33.39 -3.35 4.59
C ARG A 460 32.64 -2.33 5.43
N TYR A 461 32.14 -2.76 6.59
CA TYR A 461 31.56 -1.85 7.58
C TYR A 461 32.55 -0.72 7.93
N VAL A 462 32.06 0.52 7.97
CA VAL A 462 32.84 1.71 8.31
C VAL A 462 32.38 2.31 9.63
N THR A 463 31.11 2.71 9.70
CA THR A 463 30.59 3.51 10.80
C THR A 463 29.09 3.33 10.96
N THR A 464 28.59 3.54 12.18
CA THR A 464 27.15 3.56 12.48
C THR A 464 26.63 4.98 12.40
N ILE A 465 25.53 5.17 11.65
CA ILE A 465 24.83 6.45 11.56
C ILE A 465 23.92 6.62 12.78
N GLY A 466 23.19 5.56 13.16
CA GLY A 466 22.28 5.61 14.29
C GLY A 466 21.95 4.23 14.86
N TYR A 467 21.94 4.16 16.20
CA TYR A 467 21.41 3.06 17.00
C TYR A 467 20.93 3.60 18.36
N GLU A 468 19.61 3.58 18.58
CA GLU A 468 18.94 3.95 19.83
C GLU A 468 17.60 3.20 19.90
N GLN A 469 17.01 3.07 21.09
CA GLN A 469 15.68 2.46 21.29
C GLN A 469 14.56 3.45 20.95
N ILE A 470 14.52 3.90 19.70
CA ILE A 470 13.59 4.91 19.20
C ILE A 470 12.52 4.31 18.28
N GLY A 471 11.30 4.83 18.39
CA GLY A 471 10.17 4.34 17.62
C GLY A 471 9.89 2.86 17.86
N SER A 472 9.11 2.28 16.95
CA SER A 472 8.71 0.88 17.05
C SER A 472 9.74 -0.11 16.49
N GLU A 473 10.83 0.34 15.85
CA GLU A 473 11.78 -0.54 15.13
C GLU A 473 13.26 -0.12 15.23
N GLY A 474 13.57 1.11 15.67
CA GLY A 474 14.91 1.68 15.55
C GLY A 474 15.25 2.13 14.13
N TYR A 475 16.48 2.58 13.92
CA TYR A 475 16.91 3.12 12.62
C TYR A 475 17.01 2.02 11.56
N ASN A 476 16.17 2.08 10.52
CA ASN A 476 16.12 1.07 9.47
C ASN A 476 16.23 1.62 8.04
N GLU A 477 15.13 1.54 7.29
CA GLU A 477 14.97 2.01 5.93
C GLU A 477 15.27 3.50 5.84
N GLY A 478 16.05 3.88 4.84
CA GLY A 478 16.48 5.25 4.71
C GLY A 478 17.08 5.52 3.36
N SER A 479 17.58 6.75 3.22
CA SER A 479 18.35 7.14 2.07
C SER A 479 19.39 8.20 2.43
N MET A 480 20.40 8.31 1.57
CA MET A 480 21.50 9.25 1.70
C MET A 480 21.80 9.93 0.37
N ARG A 481 22.13 11.22 0.42
CA ARG A 481 22.53 12.06 -0.72
C ARG A 481 23.66 13.01 -0.33
N ARG A 482 24.52 13.34 -1.30
CA ARG A 482 25.49 14.43 -1.19
C ARG A 482 24.78 15.76 -1.49
N LEU A 483 24.93 16.73 -0.60
CA LEU A 483 24.40 18.08 -0.71
C LEU A 483 25.33 18.99 -1.53
N PRO A 484 24.86 20.16 -2.01
CA PRO A 484 25.68 21.09 -2.80
C PRO A 484 26.93 21.60 -2.07
N ASN A 485 26.86 21.75 -0.74
CA ASN A 485 28.00 22.15 0.09
C ASN A 485 29.02 21.02 0.36
N GLY A 486 28.77 19.82 -0.17
CA GLY A 486 29.63 18.65 0.00
C GLY A 486 29.26 17.75 1.19
N GLU A 487 28.47 18.22 2.15
CA GLU A 487 27.97 17.40 3.26
C GLU A 487 27.10 16.25 2.72
N TRP A 488 27.06 15.13 3.42
CA TRP A 488 26.14 14.04 3.11
C TRP A 488 24.99 14.06 4.09
N LEU A 489 23.76 14.04 3.59
CA LEU A 489 22.54 13.95 4.38
C LEU A 489 22.01 12.53 4.34
N ALA A 490 21.72 11.96 5.50
CA ALA A 490 20.99 10.70 5.67
C ALA A 490 19.63 10.98 6.32
N VAL A 491 18.59 10.27 5.86
CA VAL A 491 17.27 10.22 6.51
C VAL A 491 16.88 8.78 6.79
N MET A 492 16.27 8.53 7.94
CA MET A 492 16.03 7.20 8.52
C MET A 492 14.62 7.08 9.08
N ARG A 493 13.91 6.03 8.69
CA ARG A 493 12.68 5.56 9.35
C ARG A 493 13.02 4.96 10.72
N THR A 494 12.12 5.12 11.70
CA THR A 494 12.26 4.55 13.04
C THR A 494 11.16 3.57 13.45
N GLY A 495 10.11 3.40 12.65
CA GLY A 495 9.05 2.46 12.99
C GLY A 495 7.83 2.47 12.08
N ASN A 496 6.72 1.95 12.58
CA ASN A 496 5.50 1.68 11.83
C ASN A 496 4.30 2.40 12.46
N ALA A 497 3.62 3.24 11.67
CA ALA A 497 2.41 3.94 12.09
C ALA A 497 1.23 2.99 12.46
N ASN A 498 1.30 1.71 12.07
CA ASN A 498 0.33 0.68 12.46
C ASN A 498 0.66 -0.03 13.80
N ASP A 499 1.63 0.42 14.58
CA ASP A 499 1.90 -0.17 15.89
C ASP A 499 0.97 0.41 16.97
N LEU A 500 0.11 -0.45 17.55
CA LEU A 500 -0.79 -0.08 18.64
C LEU A 500 -0.04 0.30 19.93
N ASN A 501 1.19 -0.18 20.10
CA ASN A 501 2.00 0.06 21.30
C ASN A 501 3.01 1.22 21.12
N CYS A 502 3.15 1.79 19.92
CA CYS A 502 4.09 2.87 19.65
C CYS A 502 3.56 3.85 18.59
N GLN A 503 3.15 5.04 19.02
CA GLN A 503 2.61 6.10 18.15
C GLN A 503 3.62 7.21 17.82
N ASP A 504 4.87 7.08 18.25
CA ASP A 504 5.93 8.05 18.00
C ASP A 504 7.00 7.43 17.09
N ASN A 505 6.81 7.57 15.78
CA ASN A 505 7.68 6.97 14.76
C ASN A 505 8.28 8.05 13.85
N PRO A 506 9.19 8.90 14.38
CA PRO A 506 9.75 10.02 13.64
C PRO A 506 10.63 9.55 12.47
N ILE A 507 10.66 10.34 11.40
CA ILE A 507 11.76 10.30 10.45
C ILE A 507 12.91 11.10 11.05
N MET A 508 14.08 10.49 11.10
CA MET A 508 15.30 11.06 11.68
C MET A 508 16.24 11.48 10.55
N TRP A 509 17.09 12.48 10.79
CA TRP A 509 18.15 12.89 9.87
C TRP A 509 19.50 12.94 10.57
N SER A 510 20.58 12.76 9.81
CA SER A 510 21.97 12.91 10.27
C SER A 510 22.84 13.40 9.11
N VAL A 511 23.94 14.09 9.42
CA VAL A 511 24.86 14.62 8.41
C VAL A 511 26.30 14.16 8.64
N SER A 512 27.05 14.07 7.55
CA SER A 512 28.48 13.82 7.55
C SER A 512 29.22 14.89 6.76
N GLY A 513 30.28 15.46 7.35
CA GLY A 513 31.18 16.42 6.71
C GLY A 513 32.45 15.80 6.13
N ASP A 514 32.66 14.49 6.29
CA ASP A 514 33.92 13.78 5.99
C ASP A 514 33.70 12.56 5.06
N GLU A 515 32.72 12.69 4.17
CA GLU A 515 32.32 11.68 3.18
C GLU A 515 31.87 10.35 3.81
N GLY A 516 31.04 10.44 4.85
CA GLY A 516 30.36 9.33 5.48
C GLY A 516 31.22 8.49 6.42
N ARG A 517 32.37 9.02 6.87
CA ARG A 517 33.26 8.35 7.83
C ARG A 517 32.78 8.58 9.27
N THR A 518 32.34 9.78 9.58
CA THR A 518 31.67 10.13 10.85
C THR A 518 30.36 10.85 10.58
N TRP A 519 29.45 10.78 11.55
CA TRP A 519 28.08 11.28 11.43
C TRP A 519 27.70 12.06 12.69
N SER A 520 26.89 13.10 12.52
CA SER A 520 26.25 13.78 13.64
C SER A 520 25.24 12.87 14.32
N LYS A 521 24.93 13.15 15.60
CA LYS A 521 23.85 12.44 16.29
C LYS A 521 22.54 12.62 15.51
N PRO A 522 21.77 11.55 15.24
CA PRO A 522 20.50 11.67 14.56
C PRO A 522 19.53 12.62 15.27
N ALA A 523 18.84 13.46 14.51
CA ALA A 523 17.86 14.43 15.00
C ALA A 523 16.51 14.24 14.32
N ARG A 524 15.42 14.64 14.99
CA ARG A 524 14.06 14.54 14.43
C ARG A 524 13.88 15.55 13.29
N THR A 525 13.25 15.12 12.20
CA THR A 525 12.80 16.01 11.12
C THR A 525 11.54 16.81 11.48
N GLY A 526 10.79 16.37 12.48
CA GLY A 526 9.43 16.83 12.77
C GLY A 526 8.34 16.10 11.97
N LEU A 527 8.74 15.18 11.08
CA LEU A 527 7.84 14.37 10.26
C LEU A 527 7.80 12.93 10.77
N GLN A 528 6.71 12.23 10.48
CA GLN A 528 6.52 10.80 10.76
C GLN A 528 6.18 10.08 9.47
N GLY A 529 6.68 8.85 9.33
CA GLY A 529 6.43 8.07 8.13
C GLY A 529 7.42 6.93 7.93
N ALA A 530 7.36 6.33 6.75
CA ALA A 530 8.14 5.17 6.37
C ALA A 530 8.93 5.39 5.08
N PHE A 531 10.07 4.69 4.98
CA PHE A 531 10.99 4.63 3.85
C PHE A 531 11.26 5.97 3.15
N PRO A 532 11.85 6.95 3.85
CA PRO A 532 12.10 8.26 3.28
C PRO A 532 13.10 8.22 2.11
N GLY A 533 12.76 8.89 1.01
CA GLY A 533 13.58 9.03 -0.19
C GLY A 533 13.96 10.49 -0.45
N LEU A 534 15.22 10.75 -0.81
CA LEU A 534 15.77 12.09 -1.04
C LEU A 534 16.08 12.38 -2.51
N ALA A 535 15.70 13.58 -2.95
CA ALA A 535 16.22 14.24 -4.15
C ALA A 535 16.84 15.59 -3.79
N VAL A 536 18.01 15.88 -4.36
CA VAL A 536 18.64 17.20 -4.30
C VAL A 536 18.37 17.87 -5.63
N LEU A 537 17.71 19.02 -5.59
CA LEU A 537 17.27 19.74 -6.79
C LEU A 537 18.39 20.65 -7.33
N PRO A 538 18.33 21.05 -8.61
CA PRO A 538 19.37 21.90 -9.21
C PRO A 538 19.58 23.25 -8.52
N ASP A 539 18.55 23.78 -7.87
CA ASP A 539 18.59 25.04 -7.10
C ASP A 539 19.08 24.86 -5.65
N GLY A 540 19.47 23.64 -5.26
CA GLY A 540 19.97 23.30 -3.94
C GLY A 540 18.88 22.97 -2.91
N VAL A 541 17.60 23.08 -3.27
CA VAL A 541 16.49 22.61 -2.42
C VAL A 541 16.57 21.09 -2.28
N VAL A 542 16.31 20.58 -1.09
CA VAL A 542 16.22 19.14 -0.83
C VAL A 542 14.76 18.76 -0.68
N VAL A 543 14.34 17.72 -1.39
CA VAL A 543 12.99 17.14 -1.27
C VAL A 543 13.09 15.77 -0.63
N MET A 544 12.24 15.53 0.37
CA MET A 544 12.03 14.22 0.94
C MET A 544 10.63 13.74 0.58
N CYS A 545 10.53 12.58 -0.05
CA CYS A 545 9.30 11.81 -0.11
C CYS A 545 9.25 10.79 1.04
N TYR A 546 8.06 10.46 1.50
CA TYR A 546 7.86 9.46 2.54
C TYR A 546 6.44 8.90 2.51
N GLY A 547 6.28 7.71 3.09
CA GLY A 547 5.01 7.00 3.15
C GLY A 547 4.36 7.00 4.50
N ARG A 548 3.09 6.58 4.55
CA ARG A 548 2.26 6.36 5.74
C ARG A 548 2.04 7.67 6.53
N PRO A 549 0.85 8.30 6.42
CA PRO A 549 -0.38 7.66 5.98
C PRO A 549 -0.56 7.47 4.47
N GLY A 550 -0.28 8.50 3.67
CA GLY A 550 -0.34 8.44 2.20
C GLY A 550 1.04 8.47 1.56
N ALA A 551 1.11 8.92 0.31
CA ALA A 551 2.35 9.37 -0.32
C ALA A 551 2.53 10.87 -0.03
N MET A 552 3.67 11.23 0.55
CA MET A 552 3.96 12.58 1.04
C MET A 552 5.25 13.11 0.46
N ILE A 553 5.35 14.44 0.33
CA ILE A 553 6.62 15.15 0.15
C ILE A 553 6.76 16.29 1.15
N ALA A 554 7.99 16.68 1.45
CA ALA A 554 8.36 17.87 2.20
C ALA A 554 9.67 18.46 1.64
N PHE A 555 9.88 19.75 1.87
CA PHE A 555 10.99 20.51 1.32
C PHE A 555 11.92 21.01 2.43
N SER A 556 13.21 21.13 2.11
CA SER A 556 14.21 21.76 2.95
C SER A 556 15.06 22.71 2.14
N THR A 557 15.28 23.90 2.68
CA THR A 557 16.10 24.96 2.07
C THR A 557 17.40 25.23 2.84
N ASP A 558 17.65 24.48 3.91
CA ASP A 558 18.80 24.64 4.83
C ASP A 558 19.65 23.36 4.94
N GLY A 559 19.65 22.54 3.87
CA GLY A 559 20.44 21.32 3.79
C GLY A 559 19.88 20.16 4.64
N GLY A 560 18.55 20.08 4.80
CA GLY A 560 17.88 18.98 5.49
C GLY A 560 17.73 19.16 7.00
N ARG A 561 18.03 20.35 7.55
CA ARG A 561 17.97 20.63 8.99
C ARG A 561 16.54 20.93 9.43
N THR A 562 15.80 21.67 8.60
CA THR A 562 14.37 21.90 8.77
C THR A 562 13.58 21.47 7.54
N TRP A 563 12.38 20.96 7.79
CA TRP A 563 11.45 20.47 6.77
C TRP A 563 10.14 21.23 6.85
N THR A 564 9.68 21.77 5.73
CA THR A 564 8.48 22.59 5.59
C THR A 564 7.67 22.14 4.38
N ASP A 565 6.54 22.80 4.14
CA ASP A 565 5.76 22.62 2.90
C ASP A 565 5.29 21.18 2.67
N SER A 566 5.06 20.44 3.75
CA SER A 566 4.48 19.09 3.68
C SER A 566 3.26 19.09 2.78
N THR A 567 3.24 18.16 1.83
CA THR A 567 2.22 18.08 0.79
C THR A 567 1.81 16.63 0.59
N CYS A 568 0.50 16.39 0.63
CA CYS A 568 -0.09 15.10 0.28
C CYS A 568 -0.06 14.93 -1.23
N VAL A 569 0.67 13.91 -1.71
CA VAL A 569 0.64 13.50 -3.11
C VAL A 569 -0.55 12.56 -3.35
N ASP A 570 -0.78 11.65 -2.42
CA ASP A 570 -1.93 10.74 -2.45
C ASP A 570 -2.34 10.39 -1.01
N ALA A 571 -3.64 10.42 -0.71
CA ALA A 571 -4.14 10.23 0.64
C ALA A 571 -4.40 8.75 1.02
N THR A 572 -4.26 7.82 0.08
CA THR A 572 -4.61 6.40 0.24
C THR A 572 -3.69 5.71 1.25
N PRO A 573 -4.23 5.18 2.36
CA PRO A 573 -3.47 4.42 3.34
C PRO A 573 -2.96 3.08 2.79
N GLY A 574 -1.88 2.57 3.37
CA GLY A 574 -1.45 1.18 3.22
C GLY A 574 -0.06 1.04 2.64
N SER A 575 0.28 1.74 1.55
CA SER A 575 1.54 1.48 0.85
C SER A 575 2.25 2.70 0.24
N GLY A 576 2.43 3.78 1.01
CA GLY A 576 3.17 4.97 0.59
C GLY A 576 4.69 4.81 0.39
N TYR A 577 5.21 3.62 0.07
CA TYR A 577 6.62 3.46 -0.30
C TYR A 577 6.82 4.27 -1.58
N ALA A 578 7.54 5.37 -1.46
CA ALA A 578 7.68 6.37 -2.49
C ALA A 578 9.15 6.59 -2.84
N ASP A 579 9.37 7.15 -4.03
CA ASP A 579 10.62 7.78 -4.41
C ASP A 579 10.31 9.06 -5.20
N VAL A 580 11.26 9.99 -5.23
CA VAL A 580 11.12 11.28 -5.88
C VAL A 580 12.35 11.61 -6.72
N VAL A 581 12.14 12.20 -7.89
CA VAL A 581 13.20 12.64 -8.78
C VAL A 581 12.84 13.97 -9.43
N SER A 582 13.84 14.81 -9.68
CA SER A 582 13.67 16.04 -10.47
C SER A 582 13.56 15.68 -11.95
N VAL A 583 12.55 16.22 -12.63
CA VAL A 583 12.32 16.01 -14.07
C VAL A 583 12.38 17.31 -14.87
N GLY A 584 12.62 18.44 -14.19
CA GLY A 584 12.80 19.75 -14.77
C GLY A 584 12.86 20.84 -13.69
N PRO A 585 13.18 22.09 -14.03
CA PRO A 585 13.07 23.22 -13.11
C PRO A 585 11.65 23.33 -12.53
N GLY A 586 11.51 23.35 -11.20
CA GLY A 586 10.20 23.40 -10.54
C GLY A 586 9.33 22.14 -10.68
N GLU A 587 9.82 21.07 -11.32
CA GLU A 587 9.04 19.87 -11.62
C GLU A 587 9.66 18.60 -11.01
N LEU A 588 8.82 17.86 -10.28
CA LEU A 588 9.15 16.58 -9.68
C LEU A 588 8.28 15.47 -10.25
N LEU A 589 8.83 14.27 -10.30
CA LEU A 589 8.07 13.04 -10.47
C LEU A 589 8.13 12.25 -9.16
N VAL A 590 6.96 11.92 -8.62
CA VAL A 590 6.80 11.12 -7.41
C VAL A 590 6.18 9.79 -7.81
N GLY A 591 6.90 8.71 -7.53
CA GLY A 591 6.40 7.36 -7.68
C GLY A 591 6.03 6.79 -6.33
N PHE A 592 4.90 6.11 -6.23
CA PHE A 592 4.40 5.55 -4.98
C PHE A 592 3.53 4.31 -5.23
N GLY A 593 3.38 3.47 -4.21
CA GLY A 593 2.35 2.44 -4.21
C GLY A 593 1.04 2.98 -3.64
N ALA A 594 -0.09 2.49 -4.13
CA ALA A 594 -1.37 2.73 -3.51
C ALA A 594 -2.13 1.41 -3.36
N GLN A 595 -2.70 1.17 -2.19
CA GLN A 595 -3.50 -0.02 -1.90
C GLN A 595 -4.97 0.37 -1.83
N ASN A 596 -5.82 -0.31 -2.60
CA ASN A 596 -7.25 0.00 -2.73
C ASN A 596 -7.52 1.47 -3.13
N TYR A 597 -6.65 2.03 -3.97
CA TYR A 597 -6.83 3.35 -4.60
C TYR A 597 -8.16 3.37 -5.32
N LEU A 598 -8.97 4.42 -5.09
CA LEU A 598 -10.23 4.61 -5.79
C LEU A 598 -9.98 5.46 -7.03
N ASP A 599 -10.22 4.90 -8.22
CA ASP A 599 -10.18 5.69 -9.45
C ASP A 599 -11.41 6.61 -9.49
N PRO A 600 -11.21 7.95 -9.45
CA PRO A 600 -12.33 8.89 -9.44
C PRO A 600 -13.13 8.89 -10.75
N LYS A 601 -12.58 8.37 -11.86
CA LYS A 601 -13.26 8.31 -13.16
C LYS A 601 -14.16 7.08 -13.29
N THR A 602 -13.70 5.93 -12.82
CA THR A 602 -14.43 4.65 -12.98
C THR A 602 -15.20 4.26 -11.72
N GLY A 603 -14.82 4.77 -10.54
CA GLY A 603 -15.35 4.34 -9.25
C GLY A 603 -14.83 2.98 -8.78
N GLU A 604 -13.90 2.37 -9.53
CA GLU A 604 -13.30 1.08 -9.19
C GLU A 604 -12.09 1.26 -8.27
N ARG A 605 -11.76 0.20 -7.53
CA ARG A 605 -10.57 0.18 -6.67
C ARG A 605 -9.48 -0.70 -7.24
N ASP A 606 -8.25 -0.21 -7.20
CA ASP A 606 -7.06 -0.93 -7.63
C ASP A 606 -5.96 -0.93 -6.55
N SER A 607 -4.98 -1.82 -6.69
CA SER A 607 -3.75 -1.76 -5.90
C SER A 607 -2.56 -1.80 -6.85
N MET A 608 -2.01 -0.63 -7.14
CA MET A 608 -1.00 -0.44 -8.17
C MET A 608 0.10 0.54 -7.72
N LEU A 609 1.25 0.43 -8.39
CA LEU A 609 2.23 1.49 -8.43
C LEU A 609 1.69 2.63 -9.28
N ARG A 610 1.96 3.87 -8.88
CA ARG A 610 1.46 5.08 -9.53
C ARG A 610 2.55 6.13 -9.65
N LEU A 611 2.37 7.04 -10.61
CA LEU A 611 3.21 8.21 -10.82
C LEU A 611 2.36 9.47 -10.71
N ALA A 612 2.83 10.46 -9.96
CA ALA A 612 2.26 11.81 -9.93
C ALA A 612 3.33 12.84 -10.27
N ARG A 613 2.96 13.83 -11.08
CA ARG A 613 3.78 15.02 -11.29
C ARG A 613 3.46 16.05 -10.24
N VAL A 614 4.50 16.69 -9.72
CA VAL A 614 4.37 17.76 -8.74
C VAL A 614 5.11 18.98 -9.25
N ARG A 615 4.44 20.13 -9.21
CA ARG A 615 5.03 21.44 -9.50
C ARG A 615 5.20 22.21 -8.21
N TYR A 616 6.33 22.88 -8.03
CA TYR A 616 6.55 23.75 -6.89
C TYR A 616 7.15 25.08 -7.34
N GLU A 617 6.71 26.15 -6.69
CA GLU A 617 7.16 27.52 -6.96
C GLU A 617 7.39 28.24 -5.63
N LYS A 618 8.55 28.89 -5.48
CA LYS A 618 8.82 29.72 -4.30
C LYS A 618 7.89 30.93 -4.30
N GLN A 619 7.21 31.16 -3.18
CA GLN A 619 6.33 32.32 -3.05
C GLN A 619 7.16 33.61 -2.91
N ALA A 620 6.76 34.66 -3.62
CA ALA A 620 7.40 35.96 -3.53
C ALA A 620 7.20 36.56 -2.12
N GLY A 621 8.27 37.09 -1.53
CA GLY A 621 8.23 37.74 -0.21
C GLY A 621 8.41 36.82 1.00
N THR A 622 8.61 35.51 0.80
CA THR A 622 8.99 34.60 1.89
C THR A 622 10.52 34.57 2.03
N PRO A 623 11.10 34.94 3.19
CA PRO A 623 12.55 35.06 3.38
C PRO A 623 13.31 33.76 3.07
#